data_AF-A0A4S5E4W3-F1
#
_entry.id   AF-A0A4S5E4W3-F1
#
_cell.length_a   1.000
_cell.length_b   1.000
_cell.length_c   1.000
_cell.angle_alpha   90.00
_cell.angle_beta   90.00
_cell.angle_gamma   90.00
#
_symmetry.space_group_name_H-M   'P 1'
#
loop_
_entity.id
_entity.type
_entity.pdbx_description
1 polymer ?
#
loop_
_entity_poly.entity_id
_entity_poly.type
_entity_poly.pdbx_seq_one_letter_code
_entity_poly.pdbx_strand_id
1 'polypeptide(L)'
;MTPGDSVSTADLLSSTLLDLAVGALLVYAVLHAAHRTSRTDLAPMRVARRHAMWAALLALAAGGVVGPLPFEFLYTPWTFREAPARDSVFAEDLVMALTPFVSLVGIYLIAQFTVPHRSGARGRSRGSDPRVVESRSTGSPTRRLRDHLPPGLTLATGFLVLLGFAAIILSASVPAIGPEDTFDGDGAALAVRIPGPYFASIAGIAYTTLVSGVVLTLLVIVRRRGDGTLTGAEDDIMRDVFVNRLLRTVALVAVLMVRSSVEFAAGDDSGWNALRFAVFVLWAATVLMTAATRPRVEPADVDAPRDLLPPSPAGSLPRARSVVLSGRRIGYAAWCLGVAPLLFSLGMAPGAVQLIVLTLAYLVFLGVQLWAEVILLKNHSRPSRPRVRRRLPAALLAALLALGVPALAAVVGTAWLALWVRTLPGASTQTALWWVSFALLLTGSAVVLSAVMVRPGLRTADETGEGELRAGSVARVLLMTVSGMAALAAFVLSDNRAALVPDDTLVQAVPYPPGAGQLDALVIILFLAAGVVAVLPLLLARQHTQRPATPEQVAAS
;
A
#
# COMPACT_ATOMS: atom_id res chain seq x y z
N MET A 1 9.48 41.44 6.81
CA MET A 1 10.01 40.17 6.29
C MET A 1 11.52 40.25 6.33
N THR A 2 12.14 39.60 7.33
CA THR A 2 13.57 39.33 7.30
C THR A 2 13.82 38.19 6.31
N PRO A 3 14.72 38.34 5.33
CA PRO A 3 15.18 37.24 4.50
C PRO A 3 16.08 36.37 5.39
N GLY A 4 15.51 35.34 6.02
CA GLY A 4 16.18 34.66 7.14
C GLY A 4 16.20 33.15 7.03
N ASP A 5 15.03 32.51 6.90
CA ASP A 5 14.96 31.07 7.04
C ASP A 5 14.65 30.42 5.69
N SER A 6 15.62 30.49 4.76
CA SER A 6 15.61 29.54 3.65
C SER A 6 15.80 28.15 4.27
N VAL A 7 14.72 27.38 4.36
CA VAL A 7 14.78 25.94 4.67
C VAL A 7 15.94 25.36 3.89
N SER A 8 16.96 24.88 4.60
CA SER A 8 18.17 24.48 3.91
C SER A 8 17.83 23.31 3.00
N THR A 9 18.40 23.28 1.80
CA THR A 9 18.23 22.13 0.89
C THR A 9 18.63 20.82 1.57
N ALA A 10 19.51 20.88 2.59
CA ALA A 10 19.85 19.76 3.43
C ALA A 10 18.68 19.26 4.31
N ASP A 11 17.84 20.16 4.84
CA ASP A 11 16.67 19.79 5.65
C ASP A 11 15.60 19.09 4.80
N LEU A 12 15.35 19.57 3.59
CA LEU A 12 14.42 18.96 2.64
C LEU A 12 14.92 17.59 2.15
N LEU A 13 16.23 17.46 1.88
CA LEU A 13 16.83 16.18 1.54
C LEU A 13 16.77 15.20 2.72
N SER A 14 17.04 15.66 3.94
CA SER A 14 17.05 14.78 5.12
C SER A 14 15.66 14.24 5.46
N SER A 15 14.62 15.09 5.38
CA SER A 15 13.22 14.69 5.56
C SER A 15 12.77 13.70 4.48
N THR A 16 13.06 14.00 3.21
CA THR A 16 12.69 13.08 2.11
C THR A 16 13.41 11.73 2.23
N LEU A 17 14.70 11.72 2.61
CA LEU A 17 15.44 10.48 2.83
C LEU A 17 14.87 9.69 4.01
N LEU A 18 14.44 10.37 5.08
CA LEU A 18 13.79 9.73 6.21
C LEU A 18 12.45 9.10 5.77
N ASP A 19 11.63 9.82 5.02
CA ASP A 19 10.35 9.33 4.51
C ASP A 19 10.52 8.13 3.58
N LEU A 20 11.52 8.19 2.69
CA LEU A 20 11.89 7.06 1.84
C LEU A 20 12.39 5.86 2.65
N ALA A 21 13.19 6.08 3.70
CA ALA A 21 13.69 5.01 4.56
C ALA A 21 12.55 4.36 5.37
N VAL A 22 11.65 5.17 5.92
CA VAL A 22 10.45 4.74 6.63
C VAL A 22 9.52 3.97 5.70
N GLY A 23 9.26 4.49 4.49
CA GLY A 23 8.48 3.82 3.45
C GLY A 23 9.10 2.48 3.05
N ALA A 24 10.42 2.43 2.88
CA ALA A 24 11.15 1.20 2.58
C ALA A 24 11.03 0.15 3.69
N LEU A 25 11.15 0.55 4.97
CA LEU A 25 10.95 -0.33 6.13
C LEU A 25 9.52 -0.86 6.19
N LEU A 26 8.53 -0.02 5.88
CA LEU A 26 7.13 -0.42 5.86
C LEU A 26 6.82 -1.39 4.72
N VAL A 27 7.32 -1.11 3.50
CA VAL A 27 7.26 -2.03 2.36
C VAL A 27 7.90 -3.36 2.71
N TYR A 28 9.09 -3.34 3.31
CA TYR A 28 9.77 -4.55 3.77
C TYR A 28 8.92 -5.32 4.77
N ALA A 29 8.35 -4.63 5.78
CA ALA A 29 7.49 -5.25 6.79
C ALA A 29 6.21 -5.86 6.18
N VAL A 30 5.56 -5.17 5.24
CA VAL A 30 4.36 -5.66 4.53
C VAL A 30 4.69 -6.89 3.68
N LEU A 31 5.78 -6.85 2.90
CA LEU A 31 6.25 -7.98 2.12
C LEU A 31 6.60 -9.17 3.03
N HIS A 32 7.29 -8.91 4.14
CA HIS A 32 7.65 -9.93 5.13
C HIS A 32 6.41 -10.53 5.83
N ALA A 33 5.42 -9.72 6.17
CA ALA A 33 4.17 -10.17 6.77
C ALA A 33 3.30 -10.96 5.77
N ALA A 34 3.20 -10.48 4.53
CA ALA A 34 2.52 -11.19 3.44
C ALA A 34 3.12 -12.58 3.24
N HIS A 35 4.44 -12.71 3.41
CA HIS A 35 5.15 -13.97 3.39
C HIS A 35 4.81 -14.87 4.60
N ARG A 36 4.94 -14.39 5.85
CA ARG A 36 4.67 -15.19 7.08
C ARG A 36 3.23 -15.71 7.18
N THR A 37 2.28 -15.11 6.47
CA THR A 37 0.87 -15.56 6.43
C THR A 37 0.60 -16.66 5.38
N SER A 38 1.59 -16.99 4.56
CA SER A 38 1.53 -18.10 3.61
C SER A 38 1.76 -19.41 4.36
N ARG A 39 0.86 -20.40 4.20
CA ARG A 39 1.07 -21.74 4.77
C ARG A 39 2.37 -22.31 4.20
N THR A 40 3.13 -23.01 5.04
CA THR A 40 4.36 -23.75 4.71
C THR A 40 4.18 -24.81 3.63
N ASP A 41 2.93 -25.15 3.30
CA ASP A 41 2.57 -26.25 2.43
C ASP A 41 2.27 -25.81 0.98
N LEU A 42 2.25 -24.49 0.72
CA LEU A 42 2.07 -23.97 -0.63
C LEU A 42 3.34 -24.19 -1.46
N ALA A 43 3.17 -24.62 -2.70
CA ALA A 43 4.27 -24.75 -3.66
C ALA A 43 5.08 -23.44 -3.70
N PRO A 44 6.43 -23.50 -3.68
CA PRO A 44 7.30 -22.32 -3.61
C PRO A 44 6.97 -21.29 -4.70
N MET A 45 6.57 -21.77 -5.88
CA MET A 45 6.14 -20.94 -6.99
C MET A 45 4.89 -20.09 -6.69
N ARG A 46 3.92 -20.59 -5.93
CA ARG A 46 2.74 -19.80 -5.51
C ARG A 46 3.11 -18.70 -4.52
N VAL A 47 4.07 -18.98 -3.63
CA VAL A 47 4.57 -17.98 -2.67
C VAL A 47 5.32 -16.87 -3.40
N ALA A 48 6.20 -17.23 -4.33
CA ALA A 48 6.93 -16.28 -5.17
C ALA A 48 6.01 -15.41 -6.02
N ARG A 49 5.00 -16.00 -6.67
CA ARG A 49 3.99 -15.25 -7.44
C ARG A 49 3.22 -14.24 -6.58
N ARG A 50 2.83 -14.65 -5.38
CA ARG A 50 2.13 -13.76 -4.43
C ARG A 50 3.04 -12.63 -3.97
N HIS A 51 4.31 -12.92 -3.69
CA HIS A 51 5.31 -11.91 -3.34
C HIS A 51 5.53 -10.90 -4.47
N ALA A 52 5.75 -11.38 -5.69
CA ALA A 52 5.89 -10.53 -6.87
C ALA A 52 4.63 -9.69 -7.16
N MET A 53 3.45 -10.22 -6.84
CA MET A 53 2.19 -9.47 -6.92
C MET A 53 2.13 -8.33 -5.92
N TRP A 54 2.46 -8.59 -4.65
CA TRP A 54 2.49 -7.53 -3.63
C TRP A 54 3.50 -6.45 -3.95
N ALA A 55 4.70 -6.84 -4.41
CA ALA A 55 5.71 -5.89 -4.86
C ALA A 55 5.18 -4.98 -5.98
N ALA A 56 4.53 -5.57 -6.99
CA ALA A 56 3.94 -4.79 -8.09
C ALA A 56 2.81 -3.85 -7.61
N LEU A 57 1.92 -4.30 -6.73
CA LEU A 57 0.83 -3.46 -6.20
C LEU A 57 1.37 -2.29 -5.36
N LEU A 58 2.36 -2.54 -4.51
CA LEU A 58 3.02 -1.49 -3.73
C LEU A 58 3.76 -0.51 -4.64
N ALA A 59 4.42 -1.01 -5.68
CA ALA A 59 5.14 -0.18 -6.65
C ALA A 59 4.21 0.68 -7.50
N LEU A 60 3.02 0.18 -7.88
CA LEU A 60 1.99 0.96 -8.57
C LEU A 60 1.40 2.04 -7.66
N ALA A 61 1.15 1.71 -6.39
CA ALA A 61 0.67 2.65 -5.38
C ALA A 61 1.68 3.78 -5.13
N ALA A 62 2.95 3.43 -4.89
CA ALA A 62 4.01 4.40 -4.63
C ALA A 62 4.42 5.20 -5.87
N GLY A 63 4.33 4.60 -7.06
CA GLY A 63 4.66 5.23 -8.34
C GLY A 63 3.63 6.24 -8.85
N GLY A 64 2.61 6.58 -8.05
CA GLY A 64 1.57 7.55 -8.44
C GLY A 64 0.59 7.04 -9.51
N VAL A 65 0.54 5.72 -9.77
CA VAL A 65 -0.44 5.15 -10.71
C VAL A 65 -1.85 5.18 -10.12
N VAL A 66 -1.94 5.10 -8.79
CA VAL A 66 -3.18 5.16 -8.02
C VAL A 66 -3.13 6.45 -7.18
N GLY A 67 -3.49 7.59 -7.78
CA GLY A 67 -3.40 8.89 -7.11
C GLY A 67 -3.46 10.08 -8.07
N PRO A 68 -3.20 11.30 -7.57
CA PRO A 68 -2.98 12.49 -8.39
C PRO A 68 -1.84 12.26 -9.39
N LEU A 69 -1.91 12.94 -10.54
CA LEU A 69 -0.95 12.71 -11.62
C LEU A 69 0.46 13.09 -11.15
N PRO A 70 1.51 12.33 -11.54
CA PRO A 70 2.86 12.78 -11.32
C PRO A 70 2.99 14.15 -12.00
N PHE A 71 3.56 15.14 -11.31
CA PHE A 71 3.69 16.54 -11.74
C PHE A 71 2.44 17.44 -11.65
N GLU A 72 1.34 17.00 -11.05
CA GLU A 72 0.15 17.88 -10.87
C GLU A 72 0.48 19.19 -10.13
N PHE A 73 1.41 19.15 -9.19
CA PHE A 73 1.94 20.34 -8.49
C PHE A 73 2.67 21.34 -9.40
N LEU A 74 3.11 20.93 -10.59
CA LEU A 74 3.82 21.79 -11.54
C LEU A 74 2.87 22.58 -12.46
N TYR A 75 1.63 22.14 -12.65
CA TYR A 75 0.66 22.80 -13.55
C TYR A 75 -0.67 23.18 -12.88
N THR A 76 -0.78 22.98 -11.57
CA THR A 76 -1.86 23.59 -10.80
C THR A 76 -1.71 25.11 -10.79
N PRO A 77 -2.79 25.91 -10.84
CA PRO A 77 -2.75 27.37 -10.81
C PRO A 77 -2.16 27.90 -9.50
N TRP A 78 -1.25 28.86 -9.56
CA TRP A 78 -0.60 29.46 -8.39
C TRP A 78 -1.09 30.88 -8.17
N THR A 79 -1.07 31.36 -6.91
CA THR A 79 -1.46 32.74 -6.64
C THR A 79 -0.31 33.71 -6.93
N PHE A 80 -0.62 34.95 -7.36
CA PHE A 80 0.39 35.98 -7.67
C PHE A 80 1.37 36.25 -6.51
N ARG A 81 0.96 35.99 -5.27
CA ARG A 81 1.80 36.12 -4.07
C ARG A 81 2.90 35.05 -3.96
N GLU A 82 2.76 33.91 -4.64
CA GLU A 82 3.69 32.78 -4.57
C GLU A 82 4.78 32.86 -5.66
N ALA A 83 4.58 33.68 -6.70
CA ALA A 83 5.48 33.78 -7.86
C ALA A 83 6.94 34.18 -7.55
N PRO A 84 7.25 35.20 -6.72
CA PRO A 84 8.63 35.62 -6.48
C PRO A 84 9.44 34.67 -5.57
N ALA A 85 8.79 33.69 -4.92
CA ALA A 85 9.46 32.72 -4.05
C ALA A 85 10.01 31.49 -4.80
N ARG A 86 9.66 31.31 -6.09
CA ARG A 86 9.92 30.04 -6.82
C ARG A 86 11.28 29.93 -7.49
N ASP A 87 12.03 31.03 -7.65
CA ASP A 87 13.37 30.99 -8.25
C ASP A 87 14.37 30.10 -7.46
N SER A 88 14.05 29.76 -6.20
CA SER A 88 14.81 28.85 -5.33
C SER A 88 14.22 27.44 -5.16
N VAL A 89 13.18 27.04 -5.90
CA VAL A 89 12.37 25.81 -5.59
C VAL A 89 12.67 24.62 -6.53
N PHE A 90 13.57 24.76 -7.50
CA PHE A 90 13.90 23.68 -8.45
C PHE A 90 14.26 22.35 -7.77
N ALA A 91 15.06 22.41 -6.69
CA ALA A 91 15.47 21.21 -5.96
C ALA A 91 14.28 20.52 -5.26
N GLU A 92 13.37 21.30 -4.69
CA GLU A 92 12.17 20.80 -4.01
C GLU A 92 11.19 20.18 -5.02
N ASP A 93 10.91 20.89 -6.12
CA ASP A 93 10.07 20.39 -7.21
C ASP A 93 10.67 19.12 -7.84
N LEU A 94 11.99 19.06 -7.98
CA LEU A 94 12.69 17.86 -8.47
C LEU A 94 12.59 16.69 -7.48
N VAL A 95 12.72 16.94 -6.18
CA VAL A 95 12.59 15.91 -5.15
C VAL A 95 11.17 15.34 -5.10
N MET A 96 10.15 16.21 -5.16
CA MET A 96 8.75 15.80 -5.26
C MET A 96 8.49 14.94 -6.51
N ALA A 97 9.06 15.34 -7.65
CA ALA A 97 8.99 14.58 -8.90
C ALA A 97 9.71 13.22 -8.85
N LEU A 98 10.86 13.14 -8.19
CA LEU A 98 11.69 11.93 -8.10
C LEU A 98 11.11 10.88 -7.16
N THR A 99 10.52 11.31 -6.05
CA THR A 99 10.02 10.44 -4.98
C THR A 99 9.18 9.25 -5.47
N PRO A 100 8.14 9.40 -6.31
CA PRO A 100 7.34 8.26 -6.76
C PRO A 100 8.14 7.26 -7.61
N PHE A 101 9.05 7.75 -8.46
CA PHE A 101 9.86 6.89 -9.33
C PHE A 101 10.95 6.14 -8.58
N VAL A 102 11.64 6.83 -7.66
CA VAL A 102 12.63 6.22 -6.76
C VAL A 102 11.95 5.18 -5.87
N SER A 103 10.76 5.47 -5.35
CA SER A 103 9.98 4.53 -4.55
C SER A 103 9.58 3.28 -5.34
N LEU A 104 9.10 3.45 -6.57
CA LEU A 104 8.76 2.33 -7.46
C LEU A 104 9.97 1.40 -7.66
N VAL A 105 11.12 1.96 -8.04
CA VAL A 105 12.37 1.21 -8.26
C VAL A 105 12.84 0.55 -6.96
N GLY A 106 12.83 1.29 -5.86
CA GLY A 106 13.22 0.82 -4.54
C GLY A 106 12.38 -0.38 -4.07
N ILE A 107 11.06 -0.35 -4.27
CA ILE A 107 10.16 -1.46 -3.93
C ILE A 107 10.52 -2.73 -4.70
N TYR A 108 10.80 -2.64 -6.00
CA TYR A 108 11.22 -3.81 -6.77
C TYR A 108 12.59 -4.34 -6.36
N LEU A 109 13.54 -3.46 -6.02
CA LEU A 109 14.84 -3.86 -5.48
C LEU A 109 14.69 -4.57 -4.13
N ILE A 110 13.94 -3.99 -3.19
CA ILE A 110 13.64 -4.61 -1.88
C ILE A 110 12.92 -5.95 -2.07
N ALA A 111 12.02 -6.04 -3.05
CA ALA A 111 11.32 -7.29 -3.37
C ALA A 111 12.28 -8.42 -3.77
N GLN A 112 13.41 -8.12 -4.42
CA GLN A 112 14.43 -9.13 -4.76
C GLN A 112 15.16 -9.68 -3.53
N PHE A 113 15.37 -8.86 -2.51
CA PHE A 113 16.08 -9.28 -1.29
C PHE A 113 15.17 -9.93 -0.24
N THR A 114 13.85 -9.76 -0.38
CA THR A 114 12.85 -10.31 0.54
C THR A 114 12.30 -11.68 0.12
N VAL A 115 12.79 -12.24 -0.99
CA VAL A 115 12.38 -13.57 -1.48
C VAL A 115 12.79 -14.65 -0.46
N PRO A 116 11.89 -15.61 -0.14
CA PRO A 116 12.12 -16.57 0.92
C PRO A 116 13.31 -17.48 0.68
N HIS A 117 14.24 -17.46 1.64
CA HIS A 117 15.29 -18.46 1.79
C HIS A 117 14.72 -19.64 2.57
N ARG A 118 14.76 -20.85 1.99
CA ARG A 118 14.40 -22.09 2.70
C ARG A 118 15.53 -22.49 3.67
N SER A 119 15.78 -21.68 4.68
CA SER A 119 16.66 -22.05 5.80
C SER A 119 15.98 -23.14 6.63
N GLY A 120 16.42 -24.39 6.48
CA GLY A 120 16.33 -25.35 7.59
C GLY A 120 15.52 -26.64 7.40
N ALA A 121 14.76 -26.85 6.33
CA ALA A 121 13.94 -28.07 6.22
C ALA A 121 14.72 -29.34 5.76
N ARG A 122 16.04 -29.28 5.54
CA ARG A 122 16.88 -30.44 5.17
C ARG A 122 17.69 -31.04 6.32
N GLY A 123 17.49 -30.58 7.56
CA GLY A 123 18.26 -31.03 8.72
C GLY A 123 17.94 -32.40 9.30
N ARG A 124 17.05 -33.22 8.69
CA ARG A 124 16.68 -34.54 9.26
C ARG A 124 16.56 -35.73 8.29
N SER A 125 16.96 -35.61 7.04
CA SER A 125 17.29 -36.82 6.25
C SER A 125 18.76 -37.17 6.46
N ARG A 126 19.10 -37.49 7.72
CA ARG A 126 20.31 -38.20 8.10
C ARG A 126 20.05 -39.68 7.83
N GLY A 127 20.25 -40.09 6.59
CA GLY A 127 20.01 -41.45 6.12
C GLY A 127 20.61 -41.64 4.74
N SER A 128 21.94 -41.75 4.70
CA SER A 128 22.71 -42.56 3.73
C SER A 128 22.16 -42.63 2.30
N ASP A 129 22.46 -41.62 1.48
CA ASP A 129 22.58 -41.83 0.03
C ASP A 129 23.82 -41.08 -0.49
N PRO A 130 24.99 -41.75 -0.61
CA PRO A 130 26.24 -41.12 -1.02
C PRO A 130 26.36 -40.88 -2.54
N ARG A 131 25.27 -40.97 -3.33
CA ARG A 131 25.34 -40.95 -4.81
C ARG A 131 24.90 -39.66 -5.51
N VAL A 132 24.50 -38.61 -4.79
CA VAL A 132 24.06 -37.34 -5.44
C VAL A 132 25.02 -36.19 -5.16
N VAL A 133 26.33 -36.44 -5.36
CA VAL A 133 27.40 -35.44 -5.19
C VAL A 133 27.98 -34.95 -6.53
N GLU A 134 27.59 -35.50 -7.67
CA GLU A 134 28.28 -35.23 -8.96
C GLU A 134 27.57 -34.32 -9.97
N SER A 135 26.45 -33.68 -9.62
CA SER A 135 25.81 -32.67 -10.51
C SER A 135 26.05 -31.24 -10.04
N ARG A 136 27.24 -30.97 -9.49
CA ARG A 136 27.71 -29.61 -9.24
C ARG A 136 28.65 -29.20 -10.38
N SER A 137 28.38 -28.00 -10.92
CA SER A 137 29.28 -27.18 -11.70
C SER A 137 29.76 -27.71 -13.06
N THR A 138 28.85 -27.80 -14.02
CA THR A 138 29.19 -27.33 -15.37
C THR A 138 28.41 -26.04 -15.61
N GLY A 139 29.15 -24.99 -15.96
CA GLY A 139 28.82 -23.59 -15.69
C GLY A 139 27.41 -23.20 -16.11
N SER A 140 26.73 -22.44 -15.24
CA SER A 140 25.61 -21.62 -15.70
C SER A 140 26.14 -20.81 -16.89
N PRO A 141 25.68 -21.06 -18.13
CA PRO A 141 26.01 -20.15 -19.22
C PRO A 141 25.61 -18.76 -18.75
N THR A 142 26.40 -17.75 -19.11
CA THR A 142 26.08 -16.35 -18.84
C THR A 142 24.68 -16.07 -19.37
N ARG A 143 23.68 -16.16 -18.49
CA ARG A 143 22.26 -16.05 -18.85
C ARG A 143 22.06 -14.65 -19.42
N ARG A 144 21.66 -14.58 -20.69
CA ARG A 144 21.56 -13.29 -21.37
C ARG A 144 20.24 -12.66 -20.94
N LEU A 145 20.25 -11.36 -20.65
CA LEU A 145 19.04 -10.60 -20.33
C LEU A 145 17.93 -10.80 -21.38
N ARG A 146 18.32 -10.97 -22.65
CA ARG A 146 17.41 -11.24 -23.77
C ARG A 146 16.56 -12.50 -23.59
N ASP A 147 17.04 -13.49 -22.85
CA ASP A 147 16.34 -14.78 -22.69
C ASP A 147 15.14 -14.65 -21.75
N HIS A 148 15.17 -13.68 -20.83
CA HIS A 148 14.11 -13.41 -19.85
C HIS A 148 13.16 -12.28 -20.26
N LEU A 149 13.44 -11.58 -21.37
CA LEU A 149 12.66 -10.44 -21.83
C LEU A 149 11.57 -10.90 -22.81
N PRO A 150 10.27 -10.83 -22.46
CA PRO A 150 9.19 -11.12 -23.39
C PRO A 150 9.19 -10.09 -24.53
N PRO A 151 9.52 -10.48 -25.79
CA PRO A 151 9.88 -9.53 -26.85
C PRO A 151 8.77 -8.53 -27.16
N GLY A 152 7.51 -8.99 -27.22
CA GLY A 152 6.37 -8.10 -27.48
C GLY A 152 6.14 -7.08 -26.38
N LEU A 153 6.28 -7.48 -25.11
CA LEU A 153 6.10 -6.56 -23.98
C LEU A 153 7.29 -5.60 -23.85
N THR A 154 8.50 -6.06 -24.10
CA THR A 154 9.71 -5.22 -24.09
C THR A 154 9.64 -4.16 -25.20
N LEU A 155 9.21 -4.55 -26.41
CA LEU A 155 9.01 -3.60 -27.51
C LEU A 155 7.89 -2.59 -27.19
N ALA A 156 6.75 -3.05 -26.71
CA ALA A 156 5.64 -2.16 -26.34
C ALA A 156 6.04 -1.19 -25.21
N THR A 157 6.71 -1.70 -24.17
CA THR A 157 7.19 -0.86 -23.04
C THR A 157 8.25 0.14 -23.53
N GLY A 158 9.19 -0.31 -24.38
CA GLY A 158 10.20 0.56 -24.98
C GLY A 158 9.59 1.67 -25.83
N PHE A 159 8.58 1.34 -26.65
CA PHE A 159 7.83 2.34 -27.42
C PHE A 159 7.13 3.36 -26.52
N LEU A 160 6.44 2.91 -25.47
CA LEU A 160 5.78 3.81 -24.51
C LEU A 160 6.78 4.70 -23.77
N VAL A 161 7.97 4.17 -23.45
CA VAL A 161 9.05 4.96 -22.83
C VAL A 161 9.56 6.05 -23.76
N LEU A 162 9.77 5.71 -25.04
CA LEU A 162 10.16 6.69 -26.05
C LEU A 162 9.07 7.74 -26.27
N LEU A 163 7.80 7.33 -26.27
CA LEU A 163 6.66 8.25 -26.36
C LEU A 163 6.61 9.21 -25.16
N GLY A 164 6.92 8.73 -23.95
CA GLY A 164 7.07 9.57 -22.76
C GLY A 164 8.15 10.63 -22.92
N PHE A 165 9.35 10.25 -23.39
CA PHE A 165 10.42 11.23 -23.69
C PHE A 165 10.01 12.23 -24.76
N ALA A 166 9.35 11.78 -25.83
CA ALA A 166 8.86 12.67 -26.87
C ALA A 166 7.86 13.69 -26.32
N ALA A 167 6.93 13.26 -25.47
CA ALA A 167 5.97 14.16 -24.81
C ALA A 167 6.65 15.20 -23.91
N ILE A 168 7.69 14.80 -23.16
CA ILE A 168 8.49 15.72 -22.34
C ILE A 168 9.22 16.74 -23.23
N ILE A 169 9.85 16.30 -24.31
CA ILE A 169 10.57 17.19 -25.25
C ILE A 169 9.58 18.19 -25.87
N LEU A 170 8.40 17.73 -26.30
CA LEU A 170 7.36 18.60 -26.86
C LEU A 170 6.81 19.58 -25.82
N SER A 171 6.77 19.22 -24.53
CA SER A 171 6.37 20.16 -23.49
C SER A 171 7.36 21.31 -23.27
N ALA A 172 8.62 21.16 -23.70
CA ALA A 172 9.63 22.20 -23.57
C ALA A 172 9.34 23.44 -24.44
N SER A 173 8.56 23.31 -25.52
CA SER A 173 8.17 24.42 -26.38
C SER A 173 6.90 25.14 -25.93
N VAL A 174 6.28 24.71 -24.83
CA VAL A 174 5.07 25.35 -24.29
C VAL A 174 5.46 26.66 -23.60
N PRO A 175 4.89 27.80 -24.01
CA PRO A 175 5.20 29.09 -23.42
C PRO A 175 4.66 29.19 -21.99
N ALA A 176 5.37 29.94 -21.14
CA ALA A 176 4.84 30.36 -19.84
C ALA A 176 3.58 31.21 -20.04
N ILE A 177 2.65 31.13 -19.08
CA ILE A 177 1.52 32.06 -18.99
C ILE A 177 1.80 32.92 -17.77
N GLY A 178 2.13 34.19 -18.00
CA GLY A 178 2.44 35.13 -16.94
C GLY A 178 1.18 35.72 -16.30
N PRO A 179 1.28 36.25 -15.07
CA PRO A 179 0.19 37.00 -14.47
C PRO A 179 -0.15 38.29 -15.24
N GLU A 180 0.75 38.80 -16.07
CA GLU A 180 0.52 40.00 -16.89
C GLU A 180 -0.34 39.71 -18.14
N ASP A 181 -0.33 38.46 -18.63
CA ASP A 181 -1.11 38.02 -19.80
C ASP A 181 -2.59 37.76 -19.47
N THR A 182 -2.98 37.89 -18.20
CA THR A 182 -4.27 37.43 -17.66
C THR A 182 -5.12 38.54 -17.02
N PHE A 183 -4.65 39.79 -17.02
CA PHE A 183 -5.38 40.95 -16.49
C PHE A 183 -6.40 41.53 -17.50
N ASP A 184 -7.27 40.70 -18.08
CA ASP A 184 -8.44 41.17 -18.85
C ASP A 184 -9.70 41.13 -17.96
N GLY A 185 -9.79 42.07 -17.02
CA GLY A 185 -11.04 42.65 -16.48
C GLY A 185 -12.00 41.80 -15.62
N ASP A 186 -12.12 40.50 -15.83
CA ASP A 186 -13.00 39.62 -15.07
C ASP A 186 -12.17 38.86 -14.03
N GLY A 187 -12.42 39.14 -12.75
CA GLY A 187 -11.65 38.66 -11.59
C GLY A 187 -11.63 37.14 -11.33
N ALA A 188 -11.66 36.30 -12.35
CA ALA A 188 -11.29 34.90 -12.27
C ALA A 188 -9.76 34.80 -12.21
N ALA A 189 -9.23 34.15 -11.16
CA ALA A 189 -7.81 33.84 -11.06
C ALA A 189 -7.42 32.89 -12.21
N LEU A 190 -6.94 33.44 -13.32
CA LEU A 190 -6.51 32.67 -14.47
C LEU A 190 -5.16 31.99 -14.19
N ALA A 191 -5.05 30.74 -14.64
CA ALA A 191 -3.97 29.83 -14.31
C ALA A 191 -2.59 30.32 -14.78
N VAL A 192 -1.72 30.68 -13.84
CA VAL A 192 -0.29 30.89 -14.10
C VAL A 192 0.34 29.55 -14.43
N ARG A 193 1.03 29.45 -15.58
CA ARG A 193 1.73 28.23 -16.04
C ARG A 193 3.22 28.46 -16.08
N ILE A 194 3.98 27.58 -15.43
CA ILE A 194 5.46 27.58 -15.50
C ILE A 194 5.96 27.44 -16.93
N PRO A 195 7.17 27.94 -17.23
CA PRO A 195 7.77 27.78 -18.55
C PRO A 195 8.00 26.31 -18.89
N GLY A 196 7.68 25.91 -20.13
CA GLY A 196 7.87 24.55 -20.64
C GLY A 196 9.28 23.98 -20.40
N PRO A 197 10.38 24.72 -20.61
CA PRO A 197 11.72 24.23 -20.33
C PRO A 197 11.96 23.82 -18.87
N TYR A 198 11.35 24.55 -17.92
CA TYR A 198 11.44 24.23 -16.50
C TYR A 198 10.75 22.89 -16.21
N PHE A 199 9.49 22.73 -16.66
CA PHE A 199 8.77 21.46 -16.56
C PHE A 199 9.56 20.32 -17.21
N ALA A 200 10.02 20.51 -18.45
CA ALA A 200 10.72 19.48 -19.21
C ALA A 200 12.04 19.04 -18.55
N SER A 201 12.76 19.96 -17.89
CA SER A 201 13.98 19.60 -17.16
C SER A 201 13.70 18.74 -15.93
N ILE A 202 12.72 19.11 -15.09
CA ILE A 202 12.33 18.35 -13.90
C ILE A 202 11.77 16.99 -14.29
N ALA A 203 10.79 16.99 -15.20
CA ALA A 203 10.18 15.79 -15.75
C ALA A 203 11.22 14.87 -16.41
N GLY A 204 12.15 15.44 -17.19
CA GLY A 204 13.22 14.72 -17.85
C GLY A 204 14.19 14.05 -16.88
N ILE A 205 14.65 14.76 -15.83
CA ILE A 205 15.54 14.19 -14.80
C ILE A 205 14.82 13.07 -14.04
N ALA A 206 13.57 13.31 -13.63
CA ALA A 206 12.78 12.32 -12.91
C ALA A 206 12.52 11.06 -13.76
N TYR A 207 12.18 11.24 -15.03
CA TYR A 207 11.88 10.14 -15.95
C TYR A 207 13.14 9.36 -16.39
N THR A 208 14.27 10.03 -16.62
CA THR A 208 15.55 9.35 -16.85
C THR A 208 16.01 8.55 -15.63
N THR A 209 15.75 9.05 -14.43
CA THR A 209 16.02 8.34 -13.17
C THR A 209 15.16 7.07 -13.06
N LEU A 210 13.87 7.14 -13.43
CA LEU A 210 13.02 5.96 -13.53
C LEU A 210 13.60 4.92 -14.50
N VAL A 211 13.91 5.34 -15.74
CA VAL A 211 14.39 4.41 -16.79
C VAL A 211 15.71 3.76 -16.39
N SER A 212 16.66 4.53 -15.86
CA SER A 212 17.92 3.99 -15.34
C SER A 212 17.72 3.03 -14.17
N GLY A 213 16.82 3.36 -13.23
CA GLY A 213 16.45 2.49 -12.11
C GLY A 213 15.77 1.19 -12.55
N VAL A 214 14.94 1.22 -13.59
CA VAL A 214 14.32 0.02 -14.20
C VAL A 214 15.38 -0.86 -14.84
N VAL A 215 16.31 -0.29 -15.60
CA VAL A 215 17.44 -1.03 -16.19
C VAL A 215 18.29 -1.68 -15.10
N LEU A 216 18.62 -0.94 -14.04
CA LEU A 216 19.34 -1.46 -12.88
C LEU A 216 18.57 -2.62 -12.23
N THR A 217 17.27 -2.46 -12.03
CA THR A 217 16.41 -3.50 -11.44
C THR A 217 16.37 -4.76 -12.31
N LEU A 218 16.25 -4.62 -13.63
CA LEU A 218 16.33 -5.74 -14.57
C LEU A 218 17.68 -6.45 -14.48
N LEU A 219 18.78 -5.70 -14.40
CA LEU A 219 20.12 -6.25 -14.21
C LEU A 219 20.24 -6.99 -12.88
N VAL A 220 19.69 -6.45 -11.79
CA VAL A 220 19.67 -7.09 -10.47
C VAL A 220 18.87 -8.40 -10.53
N ILE A 221 17.70 -8.42 -11.17
CA ILE A 221 16.86 -9.62 -11.31
C ILE A 221 17.62 -10.71 -12.09
N VAL A 222 18.26 -10.37 -13.22
CA VAL A 222 18.97 -11.34 -14.05
C VAL A 222 20.31 -11.78 -13.44
N ARG A 223 21.02 -10.89 -12.74
CA ARG A 223 22.30 -11.22 -12.09
C ARG A 223 22.14 -11.84 -10.71
N ARG A 224 20.92 -11.88 -10.17
CA ARG A 224 20.64 -12.53 -8.89
C ARG A 224 21.22 -13.94 -8.92
N ARG A 225 22.02 -14.32 -7.92
CA ARG A 225 22.52 -15.69 -7.79
C ARG A 225 21.34 -16.58 -7.39
N GLY A 226 21.16 -17.70 -8.08
CA GLY A 226 20.07 -18.63 -7.78
C GLY A 226 20.17 -19.11 -6.33
N ASP A 227 19.06 -19.01 -5.59
CA ASP A 227 19.02 -19.49 -4.22
C ASP A 227 19.19 -21.02 -4.24
N GLY A 228 20.09 -21.58 -3.43
CA GLY A 228 20.32 -23.03 -3.34
C GLY A 228 19.11 -23.86 -2.85
N THR A 229 17.95 -23.22 -2.69
CA THR A 229 16.70 -23.81 -2.20
C THR A 229 15.65 -24.04 -3.29
N LEU A 230 15.85 -23.44 -4.47
CA LEU A 230 14.99 -23.56 -5.64
C LEU A 230 15.71 -24.35 -6.73
N THR A 231 14.96 -25.11 -7.50
CA THR A 231 15.50 -25.72 -8.72
C THR A 231 15.81 -24.62 -9.74
N GLY A 232 16.76 -24.87 -10.66
CA GLY A 232 17.12 -23.88 -11.68
C GLY A 232 15.91 -23.40 -12.50
N ALA A 233 14.99 -24.32 -12.83
CA ALA A 233 13.76 -24.01 -13.56
C ALA A 233 12.77 -23.14 -12.76
N GLU A 234 12.63 -23.37 -11.45
CA GLU A 234 11.78 -22.53 -10.60
C GLU A 234 12.34 -21.10 -10.49
N ASP A 235 13.67 -20.96 -10.41
CA ASP A 235 14.32 -19.66 -10.37
C ASP A 235 14.15 -18.88 -11.68
N ASP A 236 14.23 -19.56 -12.82
CA ASP A 236 13.97 -18.96 -14.14
C ASP A 236 12.52 -18.47 -14.27
N ILE A 237 11.54 -19.28 -13.85
CA ILE A 237 10.12 -18.88 -13.85
C ILE A 237 9.90 -17.66 -12.95
N MET A 238 10.54 -17.59 -11.77
CA MET A 238 10.41 -16.44 -10.89
C MET A 238 10.95 -15.16 -11.55
N ARG A 239 12.14 -15.23 -12.17
CA ARG A 239 12.74 -14.09 -12.88
C ARG A 239 11.80 -13.58 -13.97
N ASP A 240 11.26 -14.48 -14.78
CA ASP A 240 10.33 -14.13 -15.86
C ASP A 240 9.06 -13.45 -15.32
N VAL A 241 8.52 -13.95 -14.19
CA VAL A 241 7.36 -13.32 -13.53
C VAL A 241 7.70 -11.92 -13.03
N PHE A 242 8.86 -11.72 -12.42
CA PHE A 242 9.29 -10.40 -11.95
C PHE A 242 9.54 -9.42 -13.09
N VAL A 243 10.26 -9.84 -14.14
CA VAL A 243 10.54 -9.03 -15.33
C VAL A 243 9.24 -8.61 -16.02
N ASN A 244 8.34 -9.56 -16.26
CA ASN A 244 7.04 -9.28 -16.89
C ASN A 244 6.21 -8.30 -16.06
N ARG A 245 6.15 -8.48 -14.73
CA ARG A 245 5.44 -7.53 -13.86
C ARG A 245 6.09 -6.15 -13.85
N LEU A 246 7.41 -6.05 -13.77
CA LEU A 246 8.13 -4.79 -13.82
C LEU A 246 7.83 -4.03 -15.12
N LEU A 247 7.94 -4.70 -16.28
CA LEU A 247 7.67 -4.09 -17.58
C LEU A 247 6.22 -3.57 -17.69
N ARG A 248 5.24 -4.30 -17.15
CA ARG A 248 3.84 -3.84 -17.10
C ARG A 248 3.66 -2.58 -16.26
N THR A 249 4.27 -2.55 -15.08
CA THR A 249 4.24 -1.37 -14.20
C THR A 249 4.88 -0.17 -14.90
N VAL A 250 6.03 -0.36 -15.54
CA VAL A 250 6.74 0.71 -16.27
C VAL A 250 5.93 1.20 -17.48
N ALA A 251 5.25 0.31 -18.20
CA ALA A 251 4.36 0.70 -19.30
C ALA A 251 3.22 1.60 -18.81
N LEU A 252 2.60 1.29 -17.66
CA LEU A 252 1.55 2.12 -17.06
C LEU A 252 2.09 3.50 -16.65
N VAL A 253 3.26 3.54 -16.02
CA VAL A 253 3.91 4.79 -15.61
C VAL A 253 4.33 5.63 -16.83
N ALA A 254 4.80 5.01 -17.91
CA ALA A 254 5.15 5.72 -19.13
C ALA A 254 3.92 6.39 -19.76
N VAL A 255 2.75 5.73 -19.78
CA VAL A 255 1.52 6.35 -20.28
C VAL A 255 1.03 7.48 -19.37
N LEU A 256 1.20 7.33 -18.05
CA LEU A 256 0.92 8.43 -17.12
C LEU A 256 1.83 9.63 -17.36
N MET A 257 3.11 9.40 -17.70
CA MET A 257 4.03 10.47 -18.06
C MET A 257 3.54 11.24 -19.29
N VAL A 258 3.11 10.52 -20.34
CA VAL A 258 2.51 11.12 -21.53
C VAL A 258 1.27 11.94 -21.15
N ARG A 259 0.41 11.40 -20.28
CA ARG A 259 -0.78 12.11 -19.78
C ARG A 259 -0.41 13.39 -19.05
N SER A 260 0.54 13.35 -18.11
CA SER A 260 0.98 14.53 -17.37
C SER A 260 1.56 15.61 -18.30
N SER A 261 2.35 15.23 -19.31
CA SER A 261 2.87 16.18 -20.30
C SER A 261 1.77 16.80 -21.17
N VAL A 262 0.74 16.02 -21.52
CA VAL A 262 -0.42 16.54 -22.28
C VAL A 262 -1.28 17.47 -21.43
N GLU A 263 -1.55 17.12 -20.16
CA GLU A 263 -2.30 18.01 -19.26
C GLU A 263 -1.53 19.32 -19.01
N PHE A 264 -0.20 19.24 -18.81
CA PHE A 264 0.67 20.40 -18.72
C PHE A 264 0.57 21.31 -19.94
N ALA A 265 0.62 20.74 -21.15
CA ALA A 265 0.55 21.50 -22.39
C ALA A 265 -0.85 22.08 -22.64
N ALA A 266 -1.90 21.33 -22.31
CA ALA A 266 -3.28 21.70 -22.57
C ALA A 266 -3.79 22.85 -21.69
N GLY A 267 -3.41 22.91 -20.41
CA GLY A 267 -3.99 23.88 -19.46
C GLY A 267 -5.52 23.81 -19.48
N ASP A 268 -6.19 24.97 -19.56
CA ASP A 268 -7.66 25.04 -19.64
C ASP A 268 -8.21 25.04 -21.08
N ASP A 269 -7.36 24.84 -22.08
CA ASP A 269 -7.77 24.91 -23.49
C ASP A 269 -8.56 23.66 -23.93
N SER A 270 -9.83 23.87 -24.25
CA SER A 270 -10.74 22.85 -24.76
C SER A 270 -10.31 22.24 -26.11
N GLY A 271 -9.43 22.91 -26.87
CA GLY A 271 -8.86 22.41 -28.13
C GLY A 271 -8.07 21.11 -27.97
N TRP A 272 -7.58 20.82 -26.76
CA TRP A 272 -6.81 19.61 -26.45
C TRP A 272 -7.67 18.39 -26.10
N ASN A 273 -9.00 18.53 -26.05
CA ASN A 273 -9.91 17.46 -25.62
C ASN A 273 -9.77 16.17 -26.43
N ALA A 274 -9.53 16.27 -27.74
CA ALA A 274 -9.28 15.10 -28.59
C ALA A 274 -8.01 14.35 -28.20
N LEU A 275 -6.93 15.08 -27.89
CA LEU A 275 -5.66 14.49 -27.46
C LEU A 275 -5.77 13.91 -26.04
N ARG A 276 -6.41 14.62 -25.11
CA ARG A 276 -6.73 14.14 -23.76
C ARG A 276 -7.51 12.82 -23.82
N PHE A 277 -8.53 12.75 -24.67
CA PHE A 277 -9.30 11.53 -24.88
C PHE A 277 -8.44 10.41 -25.48
N ALA A 278 -7.61 10.70 -26.48
CA ALA A 278 -6.70 9.71 -27.07
C ALA A 278 -5.71 9.14 -26.04
N VAL A 279 -5.15 9.97 -25.17
CA VAL A 279 -4.26 9.54 -24.09
C VAL A 279 -5.02 8.74 -23.02
N PHE A 280 -6.26 9.12 -22.70
CA PHE A 280 -7.12 8.34 -21.82
C PHE A 280 -7.40 6.94 -22.39
N VAL A 281 -7.70 6.85 -23.69
CA VAL A 281 -7.88 5.57 -24.40
C VAL A 281 -6.59 4.75 -24.37
N LEU A 282 -5.42 5.38 -24.59
CA LEU A 282 -4.12 4.72 -24.49
C LEU A 282 -3.87 4.16 -23.07
N TRP A 283 -4.20 4.93 -22.04
CA TRP A 283 -4.11 4.51 -20.65
C TRP A 283 -5.02 3.32 -20.36
N ALA A 284 -6.30 3.41 -20.77
CA ALA A 284 -7.27 2.32 -20.60
C ALA A 284 -6.85 1.05 -21.35
N ALA A 285 -6.33 1.18 -22.58
CA ALA A 285 -5.81 0.07 -23.36
C ALA A 285 -4.58 -0.56 -22.69
N THR A 286 -3.71 0.24 -22.08
CA THR A 286 -2.53 -0.27 -21.35
C THR A 286 -2.94 -0.99 -20.07
N VAL A 287 -3.93 -0.48 -19.32
CA VAL A 287 -4.54 -1.19 -18.18
C VAL A 287 -5.16 -2.51 -18.63
N LEU A 288 -5.91 -2.52 -19.72
CA LEU A 288 -6.53 -3.73 -20.25
C LEU A 288 -5.48 -4.76 -20.70
N MET A 289 -4.44 -4.32 -21.42
CA MET A 289 -3.33 -5.17 -21.86
C MET A 289 -2.59 -5.79 -20.66
N THR A 290 -2.30 -4.99 -19.64
CA THR A 290 -1.58 -5.45 -18.43
C THR A 290 -2.42 -6.41 -17.60
N ALA A 291 -3.74 -6.22 -17.55
CA ALA A 291 -4.69 -7.12 -16.88
C ALA A 291 -4.95 -8.42 -17.67
N ALA A 292 -5.08 -8.33 -18.99
CA ALA A 292 -5.45 -9.46 -19.85
C ALA A 292 -4.29 -10.43 -20.14
N THR A 293 -3.04 -9.97 -20.05
CA THR A 293 -1.88 -10.79 -20.36
C THR A 293 -1.65 -11.86 -19.28
N ARG A 294 -2.09 -13.10 -19.56
CA ARG A 294 -1.80 -14.27 -18.71
C ARG A 294 -0.28 -14.55 -18.68
N PRO A 295 0.30 -14.92 -17.53
CA PRO A 295 1.69 -15.36 -17.46
C PRO A 295 1.87 -16.60 -18.34
N ARG A 296 2.87 -16.58 -19.24
CA ARG A 296 2.92 -17.49 -20.40
C ARG A 296 3.47 -18.90 -20.12
N VAL A 297 3.73 -19.25 -18.85
CA VAL A 297 4.30 -20.57 -18.51
C VAL A 297 3.72 -21.04 -17.18
N GLU A 298 2.71 -21.89 -17.27
CA GLU A 298 2.29 -22.78 -16.18
C GLU A 298 2.68 -24.19 -16.61
N PRO A 299 3.74 -24.79 -16.02
CA PRO A 299 3.92 -26.22 -16.13
C PRO A 299 2.66 -26.88 -15.57
N ALA A 300 2.04 -27.78 -16.33
CA ALA A 300 0.83 -28.50 -15.94
C ALA A 300 0.96 -29.17 -14.55
N ASP A 301 2.21 -29.46 -14.13
CA ASP A 301 2.54 -30.08 -12.85
C ASP A 301 2.49 -29.14 -11.63
N VAL A 302 2.55 -27.81 -11.81
CA VAL A 302 2.50 -26.86 -10.67
C VAL A 302 1.07 -26.63 -10.18
N ASP A 303 0.12 -26.79 -11.08
CA ASP A 303 -1.32 -26.80 -10.78
C ASP A 303 -1.92 -28.21 -10.85
N ALA A 304 -1.08 -29.26 -10.98
CA ALA A 304 -1.52 -30.63 -10.74
C ALA A 304 -2.21 -30.64 -9.37
N PRO A 305 -3.53 -30.91 -9.33
CA PRO A 305 -4.32 -30.70 -8.15
C PRO A 305 -3.77 -31.62 -7.06
N ARG A 306 -3.12 -31.03 -6.06
CA ARG A 306 -3.10 -31.60 -4.70
C ARG A 306 -4.51 -31.57 -4.07
N ASP A 307 -5.57 -31.43 -4.87
CA ASP A 307 -7.00 -31.43 -4.54
C ASP A 307 -7.60 -32.85 -4.48
N LEU A 308 -6.82 -33.88 -4.12
CA LEU A 308 -7.39 -35.18 -3.71
C LEU A 308 -7.80 -35.20 -2.23
N LEU A 309 -7.73 -34.07 -1.52
CA LEU A 309 -8.43 -33.90 -0.26
C LEU A 309 -9.81 -33.33 -0.54
N PRO A 310 -10.90 -34.09 -0.30
CA PRO A 310 -12.25 -33.57 -0.48
C PRO A 310 -12.42 -32.28 0.31
N PRO A 311 -13.08 -31.25 -0.25
CA PRO A 311 -13.28 -29.98 0.42
C PRO A 311 -13.90 -30.25 1.79
N SER A 312 -13.27 -29.73 2.86
CA SER A 312 -13.75 -29.96 4.22
C SER A 312 -15.24 -29.60 4.31
N PRO A 313 -16.06 -30.46 4.95
CA PRO A 313 -17.51 -30.32 4.90
C PRO A 313 -17.97 -28.96 5.42
N ALA A 314 -19.06 -28.44 4.85
CA ALA A 314 -19.66 -27.19 5.29
C ALA A 314 -20.02 -27.27 6.79
N GLY A 315 -19.71 -26.22 7.53
CA GLY A 315 -19.87 -26.17 8.99
C GLY A 315 -18.68 -26.69 9.81
N SER A 316 -17.63 -27.22 9.16
CA SER A 316 -16.39 -27.64 9.83
C SER A 316 -15.47 -26.47 10.17
N LEU A 317 -14.73 -26.61 11.27
CA LEU A 317 -13.75 -25.61 11.72
C LEU A 317 -12.66 -25.30 10.65
N PRO A 318 -12.10 -26.28 9.92
CA PRO A 318 -11.11 -25.99 8.86
C PRO A 318 -11.69 -25.14 7.73
N ARG A 319 -12.95 -25.39 7.32
CA ARG A 319 -13.64 -24.61 6.29
C ARG A 319 -13.99 -23.21 6.79
N ALA A 320 -14.46 -23.09 8.02
CA ALA A 320 -14.74 -21.79 8.63
C ALA A 320 -13.45 -20.93 8.73
N ARG A 321 -12.34 -21.54 9.16
CA ARG A 321 -11.02 -20.89 9.19
C ARG A 321 -10.57 -20.45 7.80
N SER A 322 -10.81 -21.24 6.74
CA SER A 322 -10.42 -20.85 5.39
C SER A 322 -11.22 -19.66 4.87
N VAL A 323 -12.53 -19.60 5.10
CA VAL A 323 -13.39 -18.46 4.75
C VAL A 323 -12.87 -17.19 5.43
N VAL A 324 -12.62 -17.26 6.73
CA VAL A 324 -12.14 -16.11 7.52
C VAL A 324 -10.75 -15.66 7.08
N LEU A 325 -9.84 -16.60 6.79
CA LEU A 325 -8.49 -16.28 6.31
C LEU A 325 -8.50 -15.68 4.89
N SER A 326 -9.39 -16.15 4.03
CA SER A 326 -9.57 -15.60 2.68
C SER A 326 -10.13 -14.18 2.75
N GLY A 327 -11.20 -13.96 3.54
CA GLY A 327 -11.73 -12.63 3.81
C GLY A 327 -10.66 -11.70 4.37
N ARG A 328 -9.87 -12.17 5.33
CA ARG A 328 -8.74 -11.43 5.89
C ARG A 328 -7.74 -11.01 4.80
N ARG A 329 -7.36 -11.91 3.90
CA ARG A 329 -6.38 -11.61 2.84
C ARG A 329 -6.90 -10.57 1.86
N ILE A 330 -8.17 -10.69 1.46
CA ILE A 330 -8.82 -9.74 0.56
C ILE A 330 -8.96 -8.38 1.23
N GLY A 331 -9.42 -8.36 2.49
CA GLY A 331 -9.56 -7.14 3.28
C GLY A 331 -8.24 -6.39 3.43
N TYR A 332 -7.15 -7.07 3.81
CA TYR A 332 -5.83 -6.44 3.90
C TYR A 332 -5.29 -5.99 2.54
N ALA A 333 -5.59 -6.69 1.45
CA ALA A 333 -5.20 -6.24 0.12
C ALA A 333 -5.89 -4.93 -0.26
N ALA A 334 -7.21 -4.86 -0.06
CA ALA A 334 -7.96 -3.63 -0.31
C ALA A 334 -7.50 -2.49 0.60
N TRP A 335 -7.28 -2.77 1.89
CA TRP A 335 -6.77 -1.78 2.83
C TRP A 335 -5.38 -1.27 2.44
N CYS A 336 -4.43 -2.17 2.12
CA CYS A 336 -3.10 -1.78 1.67
C CYS A 336 -3.15 -0.92 0.41
N LEU A 337 -4.04 -1.24 -0.55
CA LEU A 337 -4.19 -0.45 -1.77
C LEU A 337 -4.66 0.98 -1.50
N GLY A 338 -5.49 1.20 -0.48
CA GLY A 338 -5.94 2.54 -0.11
C GLY A 338 -5.00 3.28 0.84
N VAL A 339 -4.38 2.59 1.79
CA VAL A 339 -3.54 3.22 2.83
C VAL A 339 -2.09 3.39 2.39
N ALA A 340 -1.53 2.49 1.57
CA ALA A 340 -0.14 2.62 1.13
C ALA A 340 0.13 3.94 0.36
N PRO A 341 -0.70 4.36 -0.62
CA PRO A 341 -0.51 5.66 -1.27
C PRO A 341 -0.50 6.84 -0.29
N LEU A 342 -1.36 6.79 0.73
CA LEU A 342 -1.47 7.86 1.73
C LEU A 342 -0.22 7.99 2.60
N LEU A 343 0.50 6.88 2.82
CA LEU A 343 1.78 6.91 3.53
C LEU A 343 2.89 7.55 2.69
N PHE A 344 2.77 7.56 1.36
CA PHE A 344 3.71 8.25 0.48
C PHE A 344 3.36 9.73 0.26
N SER A 345 2.17 10.16 0.70
CA SER A 345 1.76 11.57 0.71
C SER A 345 1.92 12.24 2.08
N LEU A 346 2.63 11.60 3.03
CA LEU A 346 2.97 12.18 4.32
C LEU A 346 3.90 13.39 4.08
N GLY A 347 3.34 14.60 4.16
CA GLY A 347 4.06 15.84 3.85
C GLY A 347 3.23 16.82 3.03
N MET A 348 2.25 16.34 2.27
CA MET A 348 1.27 17.20 1.61
C MET A 348 0.06 17.44 2.51
N ALA A 349 -0.51 18.65 2.46
CA ALA A 349 -1.76 18.96 3.15
C ALA A 349 -2.86 17.99 2.67
N PRO A 350 -3.37 17.10 3.53
CA PRO A 350 -4.27 16.05 3.09
C PRO A 350 -5.66 16.66 2.89
N GLY A 351 -6.19 16.54 1.68
CA GLY A 351 -7.52 17.02 1.33
C GLY A 351 -8.62 16.00 1.58
N ALA A 352 -9.86 16.42 1.24
CA ALA A 352 -11.05 15.59 1.36
C ALA A 352 -10.94 14.25 0.62
N VAL A 353 -10.23 14.22 -0.53
CA VAL A 353 -10.01 12.99 -1.31
C VAL A 353 -9.21 11.97 -0.52
N GLN A 354 -8.12 12.39 0.14
CA GLN A 354 -7.30 11.52 0.96
C GLN A 354 -8.10 10.94 2.12
N LEU A 355 -8.95 11.75 2.77
CA LEU A 355 -9.84 11.29 3.84
C LEU A 355 -10.87 10.27 3.33
N ILE A 356 -11.46 10.51 2.15
CA ILE A 356 -12.40 9.58 1.52
C ILE A 356 -11.71 8.25 1.20
N VAL A 357 -10.52 8.29 0.59
CA VAL A 357 -9.74 7.08 0.25
C VAL A 357 -9.36 6.32 1.51
N LEU A 358 -8.89 7.01 2.55
CA LEU A 358 -8.58 6.42 3.86
C LEU A 358 -9.81 5.71 4.42
N THR A 359 -10.93 6.42 4.51
CA THR A 359 -12.19 5.90 5.05
C THR A 359 -12.66 4.68 4.28
N LEU A 360 -12.65 4.77 2.94
CA LEU A 360 -13.05 3.67 2.06
C LEU A 360 -12.15 2.44 2.24
N ALA A 361 -10.84 2.61 2.39
CA ALA A 361 -9.90 1.50 2.61
C ALA A 361 -10.25 0.68 3.86
N TYR A 362 -10.56 1.36 4.97
CA TYR A 362 -10.99 0.72 6.21
C TYR A 362 -12.42 0.14 6.10
N LEU A 363 -13.35 0.84 5.45
CA LEU A 363 -14.71 0.35 5.23
C LEU A 363 -14.75 -0.90 4.36
N VAL A 364 -13.93 -0.97 3.30
CA VAL A 364 -13.83 -2.17 2.46
C VAL A 364 -13.26 -3.33 3.26
N PHE A 365 -12.24 -3.11 4.09
CA PHE A 365 -11.75 -4.15 5.01
C PHE A 365 -12.87 -4.67 5.92
N LEU A 366 -13.60 -3.76 6.58
CA LEU A 366 -14.71 -4.10 7.48
C LEU A 366 -15.84 -4.82 6.73
N GLY A 367 -16.18 -4.38 5.53
CA GLY A 367 -17.19 -4.98 4.66
C GLY A 367 -16.81 -6.40 4.23
N VAL A 368 -15.55 -6.65 3.85
CA VAL A 368 -15.06 -7.99 3.53
C VAL A 368 -15.08 -8.90 4.77
N GLN A 369 -14.73 -8.37 5.95
CA GLN A 369 -14.82 -9.12 7.20
C GLN A 369 -16.28 -9.42 7.58
N LEU A 370 -17.20 -8.46 7.41
CA LEU A 370 -18.64 -8.66 7.59
C LEU A 370 -19.16 -9.75 6.66
N TRP A 371 -18.76 -9.69 5.38
CA TRP A 371 -19.15 -10.68 4.38
C TRP A 371 -18.67 -12.08 4.74
N ALA A 372 -17.44 -12.22 5.23
CA ALA A 372 -16.94 -13.49 5.74
C ALA A 372 -17.81 -14.03 6.90
N GLU A 373 -18.22 -13.16 7.83
CA GLU A 373 -19.11 -13.53 8.93
C GLU A 373 -20.53 -13.90 8.45
N VAL A 374 -21.06 -13.21 7.44
CA VAL A 374 -22.35 -13.56 6.81
C VAL A 374 -22.27 -14.92 6.12
N ILE A 375 -21.17 -15.24 5.45
CA ILE A 375 -20.95 -16.57 4.84
C ILE A 375 -20.89 -17.65 5.93
N LEU A 376 -20.23 -17.38 7.06
CA LEU A 376 -20.21 -18.32 8.18
C LEU A 376 -21.61 -18.49 8.78
N LEU A 377 -22.36 -17.40 8.96
CA LEU A 377 -23.72 -17.42 9.47
C LEU A 377 -24.63 -18.26 8.56
N LYS A 378 -24.64 -17.99 7.25
CA LYS A 378 -25.56 -18.66 6.31
C LYS A 378 -25.20 -20.13 6.06
N ASN A 379 -23.91 -20.42 5.89
CA ASN A 379 -23.48 -21.71 5.34
C ASN A 379 -22.88 -22.67 6.39
N HIS A 380 -22.53 -22.16 7.59
CA HIS A 380 -21.76 -22.93 8.57
C HIS A 380 -22.40 -22.99 9.97
N SER A 381 -23.48 -22.25 10.22
CA SER A 381 -24.12 -22.20 11.54
C SER A 381 -25.14 -23.33 11.75
N ARG A 382 -25.36 -23.75 13.01
CA ARG A 382 -26.44 -24.68 13.37
C ARG A 382 -27.78 -23.93 13.39
N PRO A 383 -28.85 -24.44 12.71
CA PRO A 383 -30.19 -23.95 12.96
C PRO A 383 -30.58 -24.27 14.41
N SER A 384 -30.68 -23.21 15.22
CA SER A 384 -31.42 -23.07 16.48
C SER A 384 -31.52 -24.30 17.39
N ARG A 385 -30.60 -24.43 18.35
CA ARG A 385 -30.93 -25.02 19.67
C ARG A 385 -31.10 -23.88 20.69
N PRO A 386 -32.04 -24.01 21.65
CA PRO A 386 -32.36 -22.95 22.60
C PRO A 386 -31.11 -22.52 23.40
N ARG A 387 -30.98 -21.21 23.56
CA ARG A 387 -29.84 -20.52 24.19
C ARG A 387 -29.76 -20.87 25.69
N VAL A 388 -29.11 -21.96 26.03
CA VAL A 388 -28.55 -22.11 27.38
C VAL A 388 -27.50 -21.02 27.53
N ARG A 389 -27.62 -20.17 28.57
CA ARG A 389 -26.71 -19.06 28.89
C ARG A 389 -25.25 -19.54 28.87
N ARG A 390 -24.59 -19.45 27.72
CA ARG A 390 -23.19 -19.82 27.55
C ARG A 390 -22.34 -18.71 28.13
N ARG A 391 -21.51 -19.07 29.12
CA ARG A 391 -20.43 -18.21 29.59
C ARG A 391 -19.56 -17.84 28.38
N LEU A 392 -19.18 -16.57 28.25
CA LEU A 392 -18.26 -16.14 27.19
C LEU A 392 -16.96 -16.95 27.31
N PRO A 393 -16.45 -17.54 26.21
CA PRO A 393 -15.21 -18.29 26.26
C PRO A 393 -14.08 -17.37 26.75
N ALA A 394 -13.23 -17.87 27.65
CA ALA A 394 -12.18 -17.06 28.30
C ALA A 394 -11.27 -16.35 27.29
N ALA A 395 -10.97 -16.98 26.14
CA ALA A 395 -10.20 -16.36 25.06
C ALA A 395 -10.87 -15.13 24.43
N LEU A 396 -12.20 -15.13 24.33
CA LEU A 396 -12.98 -14.00 23.82
C LEU A 396 -13.00 -12.85 24.84
N LEU A 397 -13.19 -13.18 26.12
CA LEU A 397 -13.15 -12.21 27.20
C LEU A 397 -11.76 -11.56 27.30
N ALA A 398 -10.70 -12.37 27.23
CA ALA A 398 -9.32 -11.88 27.23
C ALA A 398 -9.04 -10.98 26.02
N ALA A 399 -9.50 -11.35 24.82
CA ALA A 399 -9.36 -10.50 23.63
C ALA A 399 -10.13 -9.17 23.77
N LEU A 400 -11.35 -9.20 24.31
CA LEU A 400 -12.15 -8.01 24.57
C LEU A 400 -11.50 -7.10 25.61
N LEU A 401 -10.94 -7.64 26.69
CA LEU A 401 -10.27 -6.83 27.70
C LEU A 401 -8.94 -6.26 27.18
N ALA A 402 -8.11 -7.09 26.55
CA ALA A 402 -6.78 -6.71 26.10
C ALA A 402 -6.81 -5.70 24.93
N LEU A 403 -7.79 -5.78 24.04
CA LEU A 403 -7.87 -4.93 22.85
C LEU A 403 -9.04 -3.94 22.88
N GLY A 404 -10.09 -4.22 23.66
CA GLY A 404 -11.24 -3.33 23.78
C GLY A 404 -10.92 -2.06 24.55
N VAL A 405 -10.10 -2.14 25.60
CA VAL A 405 -9.66 -0.93 26.34
C VAL A 405 -8.81 -0.02 25.44
N PRO A 406 -7.77 -0.50 24.74
CA PRO A 406 -7.05 0.32 23.76
C PRO A 406 -7.94 0.86 22.63
N ALA A 407 -8.88 0.06 22.12
CA ALA A 407 -9.81 0.52 21.09
C ALA A 407 -10.71 1.65 21.57
N LEU A 408 -11.26 1.53 22.78
CA LEU A 408 -12.08 2.58 23.37
C LEU A 408 -11.25 3.84 23.63
N ALA A 409 -10.04 3.70 24.17
CA ALA A 409 -9.13 4.82 24.39
C ALA A 409 -8.78 5.54 23.08
N ALA A 410 -8.52 4.79 22.00
CA ALA A 410 -8.26 5.38 20.67
C ALA A 410 -9.49 6.13 20.14
N VAL A 411 -10.69 5.55 20.23
CA VAL A 411 -11.93 6.20 19.79
C VAL A 411 -12.18 7.50 20.57
N VAL A 412 -12.08 7.46 21.90
CA VAL A 412 -12.30 8.62 22.77
C VAL A 412 -11.21 9.68 22.55
N GLY A 413 -9.95 9.26 22.47
CA GLY A 413 -8.81 10.17 22.25
C GLY A 413 -8.90 10.88 20.90
N THR A 414 -9.24 10.15 19.83
CA THR A 414 -9.41 10.72 18.49
C THR A 414 -10.61 11.69 18.43
N ALA A 415 -11.73 11.36 19.09
CA ALA A 415 -12.89 12.27 19.19
C ALA A 415 -12.56 13.53 19.99
N TRP A 416 -11.88 13.38 21.14
CA TRP A 416 -11.44 14.50 21.96
C TRP A 416 -10.49 15.42 21.21
N LEU A 417 -9.52 14.84 20.50
CA LEU A 417 -8.56 15.58 19.69
C LEU A 417 -9.27 16.44 18.62
N ALA A 418 -10.21 15.87 17.88
CA ALA A 418 -10.94 16.61 16.86
C ALA A 418 -11.84 17.71 17.45
N LEU A 419 -12.46 17.47 18.61
CA LEU A 419 -13.21 18.49 19.33
C LEU A 419 -12.32 19.64 19.78
N TRP A 420 -11.14 19.33 20.32
CA TRP A 420 -10.15 20.34 20.72
C TRP A 420 -9.65 21.15 19.52
N VAL A 421 -9.23 20.49 18.43
CA VAL A 421 -8.75 21.17 17.21
C VAL A 421 -9.82 22.10 16.64
N ARG A 422 -11.10 21.70 16.68
CA ARG A 422 -12.22 22.56 16.23
C ARG A 422 -12.35 23.87 17.02
N THR A 423 -11.85 23.93 18.26
CA THR A 423 -11.86 25.18 19.05
C THR A 423 -10.75 26.16 18.67
N LEU A 424 -9.78 25.72 17.85
CA LEU A 424 -8.65 26.56 17.45
C LEU A 424 -9.05 27.53 16.32
N PRO A 425 -8.53 28.77 16.35
CA PRO A 425 -8.69 29.69 15.23
C PRO A 425 -7.97 29.16 13.99
N GLY A 426 -8.63 29.23 12.83
CA GLY A 426 -8.08 28.72 11.56
C GLY A 426 -8.24 27.21 11.35
N ALA A 427 -9.02 26.52 12.20
CA ALA A 427 -9.34 25.11 11.99
C ALA A 427 -10.04 24.88 10.63
N SER A 428 -9.75 23.73 10.02
CA SER A 428 -10.23 23.32 8.72
C SER A 428 -11.77 23.30 8.63
N THR A 429 -12.29 23.69 7.46
CA THR A 429 -13.73 23.60 7.14
C THR A 429 -14.18 22.17 6.89
N GLN A 430 -13.25 21.21 6.75
CA GLN A 430 -13.54 19.79 6.48
C GLN A 430 -14.02 19.01 7.73
N THR A 431 -14.22 19.67 8.87
CA THR A 431 -14.67 19.04 10.12
C THR A 431 -15.92 18.17 9.96
N ALA A 432 -16.88 18.56 9.12
CA ALA A 432 -18.07 17.75 8.85
C ALA A 432 -17.72 16.41 8.18
N LEU A 433 -16.84 16.44 7.17
CA LEU A 433 -16.41 15.25 6.45
C LEU A 433 -15.62 14.31 7.36
N TRP A 434 -14.80 14.88 8.25
CA TRP A 434 -14.11 14.12 9.28
C TRP A 434 -15.07 13.38 10.23
N TRP A 435 -16.09 14.07 10.75
CA TRP A 435 -17.09 13.44 11.63
C TRP A 435 -17.86 12.32 10.92
N VAL A 436 -18.15 12.48 9.63
CA VAL A 436 -18.75 11.43 8.80
C VAL A 436 -17.81 10.22 8.71
N SER A 437 -16.53 10.42 8.39
CA SER A 437 -15.53 9.35 8.35
C SER A 437 -15.39 8.63 9.69
N PHE A 438 -15.30 9.38 10.80
CA PHE A 438 -15.25 8.84 12.15
C PHE A 438 -16.47 7.98 12.48
N ALA A 439 -17.68 8.50 12.20
CA ALA A 439 -18.93 7.80 12.45
C ALA A 439 -19.06 6.53 11.58
N LEU A 440 -18.67 6.58 10.30
CA LEU A 440 -18.70 5.44 9.40
C LEU A 440 -17.77 4.32 9.86
N LEU A 441 -16.55 4.64 10.30
CA LEU A 441 -15.62 3.63 10.82
C LEU A 441 -16.13 3.02 12.12
N LEU A 442 -16.63 3.85 13.04
CA LEU A 442 -17.16 3.37 14.32
C LEU A 442 -18.38 2.48 14.13
N THR A 443 -19.34 2.90 13.29
CA THR A 443 -20.54 2.12 12.98
C THR A 443 -20.20 0.83 12.24
N GLY A 444 -19.31 0.88 11.24
CA GLY A 444 -18.81 -0.30 10.55
C GLY A 444 -18.17 -1.32 11.49
N SER A 445 -17.28 -0.87 12.38
CA SER A 445 -16.67 -1.72 13.39
C SER A 445 -17.69 -2.31 14.37
N ALA A 446 -18.64 -1.52 14.84
CA ALA A 446 -19.72 -1.99 15.71
C ALA A 446 -20.57 -3.06 15.03
N VAL A 447 -20.97 -2.85 13.77
CA VAL A 447 -21.76 -3.83 12.99
C VAL A 447 -21.01 -5.15 12.84
N VAL A 448 -19.72 -5.12 12.51
CA VAL A 448 -18.92 -6.35 12.38
C VAL A 448 -18.77 -7.05 13.74
N LEU A 449 -18.47 -6.30 14.81
CA LEU A 449 -18.37 -6.87 16.16
C LEU A 449 -19.70 -7.52 16.58
N SER A 450 -20.82 -6.83 16.39
CA SER A 450 -22.15 -7.37 16.65
C SER A 450 -22.42 -8.64 15.85
N ALA A 451 -22.06 -8.68 14.56
CA ALA A 451 -22.20 -9.88 13.73
C ALA A 451 -21.38 -11.05 14.28
N VAL A 452 -20.13 -10.82 14.71
CA VAL A 452 -19.26 -11.85 15.30
C VAL A 452 -19.82 -12.37 16.64
N MET A 453 -20.37 -11.47 17.47
CA MET A 453 -20.92 -11.82 18.79
C MET A 453 -22.24 -12.59 18.68
N VAL A 454 -23.13 -12.16 17.79
CA VAL A 454 -24.48 -12.72 17.62
C VAL A 454 -24.48 -14.00 16.78
N ARG A 455 -23.41 -14.26 15.99
CA ARG A 455 -23.28 -15.48 15.18
C ARG A 455 -23.58 -16.73 16.03
N PRO A 456 -24.38 -17.70 15.56
CA PRO A 456 -24.56 -18.98 16.23
C PRO A 456 -23.32 -19.88 16.13
N GLY A 457 -23.38 -21.00 16.85
CA GLY A 457 -22.36 -22.04 16.85
C GLY A 457 -22.10 -22.64 15.47
N LEU A 458 -20.85 -23.00 15.17
CA LEU A 458 -20.52 -23.76 13.94
C LEU A 458 -21.11 -25.18 13.99
N ARG A 459 -21.48 -25.76 12.84
CA ARG A 459 -22.21 -27.04 12.78
C ARG A 459 -21.43 -28.23 13.32
N THR A 460 -20.13 -28.30 13.11
CA THR A 460 -19.32 -29.46 13.51
C THR A 460 -18.06 -29.08 14.28
N ALA A 461 -17.91 -27.81 14.68
CA ALA A 461 -16.77 -27.38 15.49
C ALA A 461 -17.00 -27.66 16.99
N ASP A 462 -15.89 -27.90 17.68
CA ASP A 462 -15.76 -27.86 19.13
C ASP A 462 -15.95 -26.42 19.65
N GLU A 463 -16.40 -26.30 20.91
CA GLU A 463 -16.65 -24.98 21.52
C GLU A 463 -15.37 -24.14 21.65
N THR A 464 -14.24 -24.81 21.90
CA THR A 464 -12.91 -24.22 22.00
C THR A 464 -12.44 -23.63 20.68
N GLY A 465 -12.43 -24.42 19.60
CA GLY A 465 -12.03 -23.95 18.27
C GLY A 465 -12.94 -22.85 17.72
N GLU A 466 -14.22 -22.88 18.05
CA GLU A 466 -15.12 -21.78 17.74
C GLU A 466 -14.81 -20.50 18.53
N GLY A 467 -14.57 -20.63 19.84
CA GLY A 467 -14.18 -19.52 20.71
C GLY A 467 -12.92 -18.82 20.21
N GLU A 468 -11.91 -19.59 19.79
CA GLU A 468 -10.70 -19.07 19.17
C GLU A 468 -10.97 -18.32 17.85
N LEU A 469 -11.83 -18.87 16.99
CA LEU A 469 -12.18 -18.24 15.71
C LEU A 469 -12.90 -16.90 15.93
N ARG A 470 -13.80 -16.83 16.92
CA ARG A 470 -14.48 -15.59 17.31
C ARG A 470 -13.50 -14.59 17.93
N ALA A 471 -12.69 -15.03 18.89
CA ALA A 471 -11.68 -14.19 19.53
C ALA A 471 -10.72 -13.58 18.49
N GLY A 472 -10.25 -14.38 17.54
CA GLY A 472 -9.39 -13.90 16.45
C GLY A 472 -10.09 -12.96 15.47
N SER A 473 -11.42 -13.01 15.35
CA SER A 473 -12.20 -12.08 14.51
C SER A 473 -12.47 -10.77 15.25
N VAL A 474 -12.86 -10.84 16.52
CA VAL A 474 -13.01 -9.67 17.41
C VAL A 474 -11.69 -8.91 17.53
N ALA A 475 -10.60 -9.61 17.84
CA ALA A 475 -9.30 -9.01 17.99
C ALA A 475 -8.85 -8.25 16.73
N ARG A 476 -9.15 -8.79 15.53
CA ARG A 476 -8.86 -8.11 14.26
C ARG A 476 -9.71 -6.86 14.06
N VAL A 477 -11.00 -6.91 14.34
CA VAL A 477 -11.86 -5.73 14.20
C VAL A 477 -11.43 -4.64 15.17
N LEU A 478 -11.06 -5.00 16.40
CA LEU A 478 -10.55 -4.05 17.40
C LEU A 478 -9.20 -3.44 16.97
N LEU A 479 -8.24 -4.25 16.53
CA LEU A 479 -6.96 -3.74 15.98
C LEU A 479 -7.18 -2.82 14.78
N MET A 480 -8.10 -3.18 13.88
CA MET A 480 -8.42 -2.35 12.74
C MET A 480 -9.11 -1.04 13.12
N THR A 481 -9.90 -1.07 14.20
CA THR A 481 -10.52 0.13 14.77
C THR A 481 -9.45 1.04 15.37
N VAL A 482 -8.54 0.51 16.19
CA VAL A 482 -7.41 1.28 16.73
C VAL A 482 -6.58 1.90 15.60
N SER A 483 -6.26 1.10 14.58
CA SER A 483 -5.53 1.55 13.39
C SER A 483 -6.27 2.68 12.66
N GLY A 484 -7.57 2.52 12.39
CA GLY A 484 -8.36 3.55 11.73
C GLY A 484 -8.47 4.84 12.54
N MET A 485 -8.61 4.74 13.87
CA MET A 485 -8.67 5.90 14.76
C MET A 485 -7.32 6.63 14.85
N ALA A 486 -6.20 5.91 14.84
CA ALA A 486 -4.86 6.50 14.76
C ALA A 486 -4.63 7.22 13.42
N ALA A 487 -5.05 6.61 12.30
CA ALA A 487 -4.95 7.25 10.98
C ALA A 487 -5.84 8.49 10.86
N LEU A 488 -7.07 8.45 11.41
CA LEU A 488 -7.94 9.62 11.48
C LEU A 488 -7.38 10.73 12.38
N ALA A 489 -6.74 10.39 13.50
CA ALA A 489 -6.08 11.36 14.36
C ALA A 489 -4.91 12.04 13.64
N ALA A 490 -4.09 11.27 12.93
CA ALA A 490 -3.01 11.78 12.09
C ALA A 490 -3.55 12.74 11.01
N PHE A 491 -4.65 12.36 10.35
CA PHE A 491 -5.32 13.22 9.38
C PHE A 491 -5.79 14.54 10.00
N VAL A 492 -6.44 14.53 11.17
CA VAL A 492 -6.90 15.75 11.86
C VAL A 492 -5.76 16.71 12.12
N LEU A 493 -4.65 16.20 12.67
CA LEU A 493 -3.47 17.01 12.96
C LEU A 493 -2.87 17.61 11.69
N SER A 494 -2.82 16.82 10.62
CA SER A 494 -2.23 17.23 9.35
C SER A 494 -3.10 18.25 8.59
N ASP A 495 -4.42 18.05 8.52
CA ASP A 495 -5.37 18.97 7.87
C ASP A 495 -5.51 20.30 8.63
N ASN A 496 -5.23 20.32 9.94
CA ASN A 496 -5.31 21.51 10.78
C ASN A 496 -3.94 22.10 11.12
N ARG A 497 -2.92 21.83 10.29
CA ARG A 497 -1.54 22.29 10.50
C ARG A 497 -1.46 23.80 10.71
N ALA A 498 -2.16 24.59 9.89
CA ALA A 498 -2.16 26.05 9.99
C ALA A 498 -2.77 26.59 11.30
N ALA A 499 -3.70 25.85 11.91
CA ALA A 499 -4.29 26.20 13.21
C ALA A 499 -3.40 25.79 14.39
N LEU A 500 -2.54 24.77 14.19
CA LEU A 500 -1.68 24.18 15.22
C LEU A 500 -0.29 24.82 15.27
N VAL A 501 0.22 25.31 14.15
CA VAL A 501 1.52 25.98 14.03
C VAL A 501 1.26 27.38 13.47
N PRO A 502 1.15 28.42 14.32
CA PRO A 502 0.96 29.78 13.84
C PRO A 502 2.20 30.29 13.11
N ASP A 503 2.00 30.97 11.98
CA ASP A 503 3.05 31.78 11.36
C ASP A 503 3.51 32.86 12.35
N ASP A 504 4.83 33.15 12.39
CA ASP A 504 5.52 34.09 13.29
C ASP A 504 4.94 35.53 13.35
N THR A 505 3.91 35.83 12.55
CA THR A 505 3.27 37.14 12.45
C THR A 505 2.10 37.34 13.43
N LEU A 506 1.57 36.27 14.05
CA LEU A 506 0.46 36.36 15.00
C LEU A 506 0.91 35.91 16.39
N VAL A 507 1.51 36.85 17.14
CA VAL A 507 1.78 36.72 18.58
C VAL A 507 0.44 36.66 19.32
N GLN A 508 -0.15 35.47 19.46
CA GLN A 508 -1.13 35.17 20.50
C GLN A 508 -1.01 33.70 20.92
N ALA A 509 -0.88 33.53 22.23
CA ALA A 509 -0.55 32.28 22.91
C ALA A 509 -1.39 31.08 22.47
N VAL A 510 -0.76 30.10 21.81
CA VAL A 510 -1.33 28.78 21.53
C VAL A 510 -0.79 27.75 22.53
N PRO A 511 -1.59 26.75 22.98
CA PRO A 511 -1.24 25.88 24.10
C PRO A 511 -0.27 24.72 23.77
N TYR A 512 0.14 24.56 22.51
CA TYR A 512 0.90 23.39 22.07
C TYR A 512 2.29 23.82 21.56
N PRO A 513 3.37 23.70 22.37
CA PRO A 513 4.70 23.75 21.81
C PRO A 513 4.92 22.38 21.18
N PRO A 514 5.08 22.31 19.85
CA PRO A 514 6.44 22.45 19.36
C PRO A 514 6.60 23.05 17.96
N GLY A 515 7.84 23.38 17.59
CA GLY A 515 8.19 23.82 16.23
C GLY A 515 7.70 22.85 15.14
N ALA A 516 7.46 23.37 13.93
CA ALA A 516 6.80 22.68 12.81
C ALA A 516 7.25 21.21 12.59
N GLY A 517 8.54 20.91 12.74
CA GLY A 517 9.07 19.55 12.54
C GLY A 517 8.60 18.49 13.54
N GLN A 518 8.19 18.87 14.76
CA GLN A 518 7.68 17.91 15.74
C GLN A 518 6.22 17.51 15.49
N LEU A 519 5.40 18.41 14.93
CA LEU A 519 4.05 18.06 14.50
C LEU A 519 4.09 17.07 13.33
N ASP A 520 4.98 17.30 12.37
CA ASP A 520 5.21 16.39 11.23
C ASP A 520 5.66 15.01 11.72
N ALA A 521 6.61 14.96 12.65
CA ALA A 521 7.04 13.71 13.27
C ALA A 521 5.88 12.98 13.96
N LEU A 522 5.01 13.69 14.69
CA LEU A 522 3.84 13.09 15.34
C LEU A 522 2.83 12.51 14.33
N VAL A 523 2.53 13.25 13.26
CA VAL A 523 1.64 12.80 12.17
C VAL A 523 2.21 11.52 11.55
N ILE A 524 3.50 11.51 11.21
CA ILE A 524 4.20 10.35 10.65
C ILE A 524 4.12 9.17 11.62
N ILE A 525 4.43 9.38 12.92
CA ILE A 525 4.38 8.33 13.94
C ILE A 525 2.97 7.74 14.05
N LEU A 526 1.91 8.56 14.01
CA LEU A 526 0.54 8.07 14.10
C LEU A 526 0.11 7.26 12.86
N PHE A 527 0.49 7.68 11.66
CA PHE A 527 0.25 6.91 10.44
C PHE A 527 1.04 5.59 10.42
N LEU A 528 2.29 5.61 10.88
CA LEU A 528 3.08 4.38 11.02
C LEU A 528 2.50 3.45 12.08
N ALA A 529 2.09 3.99 13.23
CA ALA A 529 1.43 3.23 14.28
C ALA A 529 0.14 2.61 13.74
N ALA A 530 -0.66 3.35 12.97
CA ALA A 530 -1.84 2.83 12.31
C ALA A 530 -1.50 1.64 11.40
N GLY A 531 -0.47 1.77 10.56
CA GLY A 531 -0.01 0.69 9.68
C GLY A 531 0.48 -0.54 10.44
N VAL A 532 1.32 -0.35 11.46
CA VAL A 532 1.87 -1.42 12.29
C VAL A 532 0.76 -2.14 13.07
N VAL A 533 -0.15 -1.40 13.70
CA VAL A 533 -1.27 -1.97 14.47
C VAL A 533 -2.19 -2.79 13.58
N ALA A 534 -2.47 -2.34 12.35
CA ALA A 534 -3.28 -3.09 11.39
C ALA A 534 -2.66 -4.46 11.04
N VAL A 535 -1.34 -4.50 10.87
CA VAL A 535 -0.61 -5.69 10.41
C VAL A 535 -0.12 -6.57 11.56
N LEU A 536 -0.19 -6.07 12.81
CA LEU A 536 0.36 -6.76 13.97
C LEU A 536 -0.17 -8.20 14.04
N PRO A 537 0.72 -9.21 13.96
CA PRO A 537 0.30 -10.58 14.06
C PRO A 537 -0.33 -10.78 15.44
N LEU A 538 -1.54 -11.34 15.50
CA LEU A 538 -2.15 -11.83 16.73
C LEU A 538 -1.33 -13.01 17.27
N LEU A 539 -0.16 -12.71 17.84
CA LEU A 539 0.77 -13.67 18.45
C LEU A 539 0.14 -14.32 19.68
N LEU A 540 -0.80 -13.61 20.32
CA LEU A 540 -1.54 -14.08 21.49
C LEU A 540 -2.28 -15.40 21.26
N ALA A 541 -2.72 -15.69 20.03
CA ALA A 541 -3.43 -16.95 19.74
C ALA A 541 -2.49 -18.16 19.56
N ARG A 542 -1.22 -17.95 19.21
CA ARG A 542 -0.29 -19.07 18.94
C ARG A 542 0.30 -19.68 20.21
N GLN A 543 0.43 -18.91 21.28
CA GLN A 543 1.10 -19.37 22.51
C GLN A 543 0.29 -20.42 23.29
N HIS A 544 -1.03 -20.50 23.14
CA HIS A 544 -1.84 -21.50 23.85
C HIS A 544 -2.01 -22.82 23.11
N THR A 545 -1.97 -22.84 21.78
CA THR A 545 -2.10 -24.07 20.98
C THR A 545 -0.84 -24.94 20.91
N GLN A 546 0.30 -24.45 21.38
CA GLN A 546 1.57 -25.18 21.35
C GLN A 546 1.99 -25.77 22.71
N ARG A 547 1.09 -25.86 23.69
CA ARG A 547 1.34 -26.75 24.81
C ARG A 547 1.11 -28.17 24.29
N PRO A 548 2.16 -28.99 24.10
CA PRO A 548 1.98 -30.36 23.63
C PRO A 548 1.00 -31.06 24.60
N ALA A 549 0.04 -31.80 24.05
CA ALA A 549 -0.81 -32.66 24.86
C ALA A 549 0.11 -33.48 25.76
N THR A 550 -0.12 -33.43 27.07
CA THR A 550 0.66 -34.23 28.01
C THR A 550 0.49 -35.71 27.60
N PRO A 551 1.55 -36.53 27.69
CA PRO A 551 1.54 -37.93 27.25
C PRO A 551 0.34 -38.75 27.79
N GLU A 552 -0.17 -38.39 28.97
CA GLU A 552 -1.34 -39.00 29.60
C GLU A 552 -2.65 -38.83 28.79
N GLN A 553 -2.83 -37.74 28.05
CA GLN A 553 -4.02 -37.55 27.20
C GLN A 553 -3.99 -38.38 25.91
N VAL A 554 -2.81 -38.82 25.48
CA VAL A 554 -2.65 -39.72 24.33
C VAL A 554 -2.77 -41.19 24.75
N ALA A 555 -2.45 -41.51 26.01
CA ALA A 555 -2.59 -42.86 26.55
C ALA A 555 -4.05 -43.24 26.91
N ALA A 556 -4.96 -42.25 27.01
CA ALA A 556 -6.36 -42.45 27.38
C ALA A 556 -7.35 -42.41 26.19
N SER A 557 -6.84 -42.29 24.96
CA SER A 557 -7.60 -42.33 23.70
C SER A 557 -7.15 -43.51 22.85
#